data_AF-A0A943SMY6-F1
#
_entry.id   AF-A0A943SMY6-F1
#
_cell.length_a   1.000
_cell.length_b   1.000
_cell.length_c   1.000
_cell.angle_alpha   90.00
_cell.angle_beta   90.00
_cell.angle_gamma   90.00
#
_symmetry.space_group_name_H-M   'P 1'
#
loop_
_entity.id
_entity.type
_entity.pdbx_description
1 polymer ?
#
loop_
_entity_poly.entity_id
_entity_poly.type
_entity_poly.pdbx_seq_one_letter_code
_entity_poly.pdbx_strand_id
1 'polypeptide(L)'
;MLRKTFAVVDLSKIAHNIRVLQKNMGEGVLPMAVVKANAYGHGMKQVAQVAQNCGVRWFAVATADEAVCLRESCDAWDAPTAV
;
A
#
# COMPACT_ATOMS: atom_id res chain seq x y z
N MET A 1 2.61 -14.14 22.20
CA MET A 1 2.09 -14.95 21.08
C MET A 1 2.26 -16.42 21.48
N LEU A 2 1.18 -17.17 21.72
CA LEU A 2 1.23 -18.51 22.35
C LEU A 2 1.14 -19.69 21.36
N ARG A 3 1.01 -19.43 20.05
CA ARG A 3 0.93 -20.45 18.98
C ARG A 3 2.17 -20.40 18.08
N LYS A 4 2.62 -21.56 17.61
CA LYS A 4 3.79 -21.71 16.70
C LYS A 4 3.46 -21.45 15.22
N THR A 5 2.19 -21.36 14.84
CA THR A 5 1.78 -21.05 13.47
C THR A 5 1.79 -19.55 13.26
N PHE A 6 2.56 -19.09 12.28
CA PHE A 6 2.62 -17.69 11.85
C PHE A 6 2.80 -17.61 10.34
N ALA A 7 2.45 -16.44 9.78
CA ALA A 7 2.76 -16.09 8.40
C ALA A 7 3.81 -14.98 8.40
N VAL A 8 4.76 -15.06 7.47
CA VAL A 8 5.77 -14.01 7.25
C VAL A 8 5.49 -13.33 5.93
N VAL A 9 5.42 -12.01 5.96
CA VAL A 9 5.25 -11.18 4.77
C VAL A 9 6.57 -10.47 4.50
N ASP A 10 7.17 -10.74 3.34
CA ASP A 10 8.39 -10.05 2.91
C ASP A 10 8.05 -8.73 2.19
N LEU A 11 8.14 -7.64 2.94
CA LEU A 11 7.89 -6.28 2.45
C LEU A 11 8.87 -5.85 1.35
N SER A 12 10.08 -6.44 1.29
CA SER A 12 11.05 -6.13 0.24
C SER A 12 10.57 -6.59 -1.14
N LYS A 13 9.78 -7.67 -1.20
CA LYS A 13 9.17 -8.17 -2.45
C LYS A 13 8.02 -7.30 -2.91
N ILE A 14 7.27 -6.70 -1.98
CA ILE A 14 6.23 -5.74 -2.33
C ILE A 14 6.86 -4.48 -2.93
N ALA A 15 7.89 -3.90 -2.29
CA ALA A 15 8.66 -2.80 -2.86
C ALA A 15 9.31 -3.17 -4.21
N HIS A 16 9.87 -4.37 -4.26
CA HIS A 16 10.10 -5.21 -5.45
C HIS A 16 9.18 -4.89 -6.62
N ASN A 17 7.98 -5.43 -6.47
CA ASN A 17 6.96 -5.49 -7.49
C ASN A 17 6.48 -4.09 -7.89
N ILE A 18 6.35 -3.16 -6.93
CA ILE A 18 5.96 -1.77 -7.22
C ILE A 18 6.96 -1.12 -8.16
N ARG A 19 8.28 -1.24 -7.87
CA ARG A 19 9.32 -0.65 -8.73
C ARG A 19 9.37 -1.29 -10.11
N VAL A 20 9.15 -2.60 -10.20
CA VAL A 20 9.06 -3.29 -11.49
C VAL A 20 7.87 -2.77 -12.30
N LEU A 21 6.70 -2.62 -11.69
CA LEU A 21 5.52 -2.07 -12.36
C LEU A 21 5.79 -0.64 -12.84
N GLN A 22 6.28 0.25 -11.98
CA GLN A 22 6.62 1.64 -12.33
C GLN A 22 7.59 1.75 -13.52
N LYS A 23 8.59 0.86 -13.61
CA LYS A 23 9.53 0.84 -14.74
C LYS A 23 8.89 0.46 -16.08
N ASN A 24 7.76 -0.24 -16.05
CA ASN A 24 7.06 -0.70 -17.24
C ASN A 24 5.80 0.14 -17.54
N MET A 25 5.52 1.17 -16.73
CA MET A 25 4.40 2.08 -16.94
C MET A 25 4.76 3.14 -17.97
N GLY A 26 3.76 3.58 -18.74
CA GLY A 26 3.92 4.70 -19.67
C GLY A 26 4.23 6.01 -18.95
N GLU A 27 4.79 6.97 -19.68
CA GLU A 27 5.08 8.31 -19.15
C GLU A 27 3.80 8.96 -18.60
N GLY A 28 3.89 9.55 -17.41
CA GLY A 28 2.77 10.20 -16.74
C GLY A 28 1.73 9.26 -16.10
N VAL A 29 1.82 7.94 -16.27
CA VAL A 29 0.88 7.01 -15.64
C VAL A 29 1.20 6.86 -14.15
N LEU A 30 0.19 7.06 -13.30
CA LEU A 30 0.34 6.97 -11.85
C LEU A 30 -0.13 5.61 -11.31
N PRO A 31 0.66 4.92 -10.45
CA PRO A 31 0.23 3.67 -9.84
C PRO A 31 -0.80 3.91 -8.73
N MET A 32 -1.74 2.97 -8.61
CA MET A 32 -2.69 2.89 -7.50
C MET A 32 -2.50 1.56 -6.76
N ALA A 33 -2.22 1.63 -5.45
CA ALA A 33 -2.11 0.43 -4.62
C ALA A 33 -3.49 0.05 -4.06
N VAL A 34 -4.01 -1.11 -4.47
CA VAL A 34 -5.26 -1.64 -3.93
C VAL A 34 -4.94 -2.45 -2.68
N VAL A 35 -5.37 -1.97 -1.51
CA VAL A 35 -5.05 -2.54 -0.18
C VAL A 35 -6.28 -3.00 0.61
N LYS A 36 -7.39 -3.28 -0.09
CA LYS A 36 -8.59 -3.92 0.49
C LYS A 36 -8.27 -5.23 1.21
N ALA A 37 -9.19 -5.67 2.07
CA ALA A 37 -9.08 -6.90 2.87
C ALA A 37 -7.77 -6.98 3.66
N ASN A 38 -7.43 -5.90 4.38
CA ASN A 38 -6.18 -5.78 5.13
C ASN A 38 -4.92 -6.02 4.25
N ALA A 39 -4.86 -5.36 3.09
CA ALA A 39 -3.88 -5.62 2.03
C ALA A 39 -3.82 -7.10 1.61
N TYR A 40 -4.98 -7.69 1.28
CA TYR A 40 -5.09 -9.10 0.90
C TYR A 40 -4.51 -10.05 1.97
N GLY A 41 -4.68 -9.70 3.25
CA GLY A 41 -4.14 -10.44 4.40
C GLY A 41 -2.66 -10.20 4.70
N HIS A 42 -1.96 -9.32 3.96
CA HIS A 42 -0.55 -9.04 4.16
C HIS A 42 -0.27 -7.97 5.24
N GLY A 43 -1.30 -7.29 5.73
CA GLY A 43 -1.20 -6.23 6.73
C GLY A 43 -1.24 -4.84 6.10
N MET A 44 -2.36 -4.15 6.27
CA MET A 44 -2.65 -2.86 5.63
C MET A 44 -1.59 -1.81 5.94
N LYS A 45 -1.26 -1.61 7.23
CA LYS A 45 -0.33 -0.56 7.66
C LYS A 45 1.06 -0.72 7.04
N GLN A 46 1.64 -1.90 7.17
CA GLN A 46 2.98 -2.19 6.65
C GLN A 46 3.03 -2.08 5.13
N VAL A 47 2.03 -2.63 4.43
CA VAL A 47 1.97 -2.59 2.96
C VAL A 47 1.75 -1.17 2.45
N ALA A 48 0.84 -0.41 3.07
CA ALA A 48 0.56 0.96 2.68
C ALA A 48 1.79 1.86 2.84
N GLN A 49 2.52 1.75 3.96
CA GLN A 49 3.76 2.50 4.18
C GLN A 49 4.83 2.15 3.14
N VAL A 50 5.01 0.87 2.81
CA VAL A 50 5.96 0.44 1.78
C VAL A 50 5.60 1.01 0.42
N ALA A 51 4.31 1.00 0.07
CA ALA A 51 3.83 1.57 -1.18
C ALA A 51 4.04 3.10 -1.22
N GLN A 52 3.75 3.81 -0.13
CA GLN A 52 3.98 5.25 -0.01
C GLN A 52 5.47 5.61 -0.18
N ASN A 53 6.35 4.84 0.48
CA ASN A 53 7.80 4.97 0.37
C ASN A 53 8.34 4.65 -1.04
N CYS A 54 7.61 3.85 -1.82
CA CYS A 54 7.91 3.59 -3.23
C CYS A 54 7.31 4.64 -4.19
N GLY A 55 6.73 5.73 -3.67
CA GLY A 55 6.18 6.80 -4.50
C GLY A 55 4.72 6.61 -4.91
N VAL A 56 4.02 5.58 -4.43
CA VAL A 56 2.58 5.43 -4.67
C VAL A 56 1.83 6.52 -3.87
N ARG A 57 0.87 7.18 -4.53
CA ARG A 57 0.06 8.25 -3.93
C ARG A 57 -1.44 7.95 -3.95
N TRP A 58 -1.86 7.08 -4.86
CA TRP A 58 -3.24 6.63 -4.99
C TRP A 58 -3.42 5.27 -4.32
N PHE A 59 -4.48 5.15 -3.53
CA PHE A 59 -4.83 3.91 -2.84
C PHE A 59 -6.31 3.60 -3.01
N ALA A 60 -6.65 2.31 -3.05
CA ALA A 60 -8.03 1.84 -3.11
C ALA A 60 -8.31 0.75 -2.07
N VAL A 61 -9.52 0.80 -1.52
CA VAL A 61 -10.06 -0.14 -0.53
C VAL A 61 -11.49 -0.52 -0.92
N ALA A 62 -12.08 -1.53 -0.27
CA ALA A 62 -13.42 -1.99 -0.58
C ALA A 62 -14.52 -1.26 0.21
N THR A 63 -14.23 -0.76 1.41
CA THR A 63 -15.21 -0.14 2.30
C THR A 63 -14.72 1.18 2.89
N ALA A 64 -15.67 1.98 3.42
CA ALA A 64 -15.35 3.21 4.14
C ALA A 64 -14.52 2.95 5.41
N ASP A 65 -14.81 1.88 6.15
CA ASP A 65 -14.04 1.51 7.35
C ASP A 65 -12.58 1.21 7.01
N GLU A 66 -12.34 0.47 5.93
CA GLU A 66 -10.97 0.25 5.43
C GLU A 66 -10.29 1.55 5.02
N ALA A 67 -11.05 2.53 4.50
CA ALA A 67 -10.51 3.84 4.13
C ALA A 67 -10.09 4.64 5.38
N VAL A 68 -10.89 4.58 6.45
CA VAL A 68 -10.54 5.18 7.75
C VAL A 68 -9.30 4.51 8.34
N CYS A 69 -9.26 3.18 8.40
CA CYS A 69 -8.08 2.44 8.88
C CYS A 69 -6.83 2.77 8.05
N LEU A 70 -6.97 2.92 6.74
CA LEU A 70 -5.87 3.31 5.87
C LEU A 70 -5.38 4.74 6.16
N ARG A 71 -6.28 5.68 6.42
CA ARG A 71 -5.94 7.06 6.82
C ARG A 71 -5.15 7.11 8.12
N GLU A 72 -5.49 6.27 9.08
CA GLU A 72 -4.77 6.16 10.36
C GLU A 72 -3.42 5.42 10.24
N SER A 73 -3.24 4.65 9.17
CA SER A 73 -2.06 3.79 8.96
C SER A 73 -0.90 4.49 8.26
N CYS A 74 -1.16 5.55 7.49
CA CYS A 74 -0.16 6.31 6.76
C CYS A 74 0.15 7.63 7.49
N ASP A 75 1.42 8.01 7.56
CA ASP A 75 1.81 9.36 7.98
C ASP A 75 1.31 10.39 6.96
N ALA A 76 1.22 11.66 7.40
CA ALA A 76 0.64 12.81 6.70
C ALA A 76 0.58 12.61 5.18
N TRP A 77 -0.63 12.38 4.67
CA TRP A 77 -0.89 12.47 3.25
C TRP A 77 -0.65 13.93 2.88
N ASP A 78 0.48 14.22 2.25
CA ASP A 78 0.57 15.42 1.43
C ASP A 78 -0.56 15.27 0.41
N ALA A 79 -1.66 15.98 0.65
CA ALA A 79 -2.76 16.02 -0.29
C ALA A 79 -2.12 16.37 -1.63
N PRO A 80 -2.36 15.60 -2.71
CA PRO A 80 -1.94 16.06 -4.02
C PRO A 80 -2.54 17.47 -4.15
N THR A 81 -1.68 18.48 -4.27
CA THR A 81 -2.11 19.79 -4.74
C THR A 81 -2.87 19.50 -6.01
N ALA A 82 -4.17 19.80 -6.01
CA ALA A 82 -4.99 19.68 -7.21
C ALA A 82 -4.23 20.35 -8.34
N VAL A 83 -3.95 19.58 -9.38
CA VAL A 83 -3.34 20.10 -10.62
C VAL A 83 -4.33 21.08 -11.24
#